data_AF-A0A8A1LZA1-F1
#
_entry.id   AF-A0A8A1LZA1-F1
#
_cell.length_a   1.000
_cell.length_b   1.000
_cell.length_c   1.000
_cell.angle_alpha   90.00
_cell.angle_beta   90.00
_cell.angle_gamma   90.00
#
_symmetry.space_group_name_H-M   'P 1'
#
loop_
_entity.id
_entity.type
_entity.pdbx_description
1 polymer ?
#
loop_
_entity_poly.entity_id
_entity_poly.type
_entity_poly.pdbx_seq_one_letter_code
_entity_poly.pdbx_strand_id
1 'polypeptide(L)'
;MGNKVLDAAEVAKHNSADSCWVVLYGKVYDVTEFLQKHPGGAQIILQLAGKDATDEFDPIHPSGTLEDNLKPEAFLGTINPDTLSKATSHAEPESKIELTPNKAPSMSSLLNLDDIEAVAKKQISKKAWAYYYSAADDLISKSLNNTVYRSILLRPRVFIDCTKCDLSTNVLGH
;
A
#
# COMPACT_ATOMS: atom_id res chain seq x y z
N MET A 1 25.81 18.06 -7.31
CA MET A 1 24.68 17.13 -7.48
C MET A 1 23.61 17.85 -8.28
N GLY A 2 23.03 17.19 -9.28
CA GLY A 2 22.53 17.79 -10.53
C GLY A 2 21.58 18.98 -10.38
N ASN A 3 22.06 20.17 -10.74
CA ASN A 3 21.26 21.40 -10.89
C ASN A 3 20.59 21.48 -12.28
N LYS A 4 20.21 20.31 -12.83
CA LYS A 4 19.66 20.20 -14.18
C LYS A 4 18.16 20.37 -14.08
N VAL A 5 17.65 21.39 -14.76
CA VAL A 5 16.21 21.57 -14.96
C VAL A 5 15.83 20.81 -16.22
N LEU A 6 14.86 19.91 -16.11
CA LEU A 6 14.35 19.07 -17.20
C LEU A 6 12.94 19.52 -17.58
N ASP A 7 12.63 19.54 -18.87
CA ASP A 7 11.27 19.83 -19.34
C ASP A 7 10.43 18.54 -19.36
N ALA A 8 9.12 18.66 -19.13
CA ALA A 8 8.22 17.51 -19.09
C ALA A 8 8.21 16.73 -20.41
N ALA A 9 8.40 17.42 -21.54
CA ALA A 9 8.51 16.78 -22.86
C ALA A 9 9.75 15.89 -23.00
N GLU A 10 10.83 16.19 -22.28
CA GLU A 10 12.00 15.32 -22.23
C GLU A 10 11.71 14.09 -21.36
N VAL A 11 11.16 14.29 -20.16
CA VAL A 11 10.81 13.20 -19.25
C VAL A 11 9.82 12.22 -19.90
N ALA A 12 8.85 12.73 -20.67
CA ALA A 12 7.85 11.94 -21.38
C ALA A 12 8.42 10.94 -22.40
N LYS A 13 9.65 11.13 -22.88
CA LYS A 13 10.33 10.19 -23.79
C LYS A 13 10.78 8.91 -23.07
N HIS A 14 10.94 8.97 -21.75
CA HIS A 14 11.42 7.86 -20.93
C HIS A 14 10.24 7.10 -20.31
N ASN A 15 9.43 6.49 -21.17
CA ASN A 15 8.15 5.85 -20.83
C ASN A 15 8.11 4.33 -21.07
N SER A 16 9.27 3.66 -21.10
CA SER A 16 9.38 2.24 -21.46
C SER A 16 10.23 1.45 -20.45
N ALA A 17 10.18 0.12 -20.49
CA ALA A 17 10.94 -0.73 -19.56
C ALA A 17 12.47 -0.59 -19.68
N ASP A 18 12.96 -0.26 -20.88
CA ASP A 18 14.40 -0.06 -21.13
C ASP A 18 14.85 1.38 -20.80
N SER A 19 13.89 2.28 -20.54
CA SER A 19 14.14 3.69 -20.26
C SER A 19 12.91 4.29 -19.59
N CYS A 20 12.92 4.28 -18.25
CA CYS A 20 11.77 4.65 -17.40
C CYS A 20 12.15 5.73 -16.40
N TRP A 21 11.66 6.95 -16.63
CA TRP A 21 11.79 8.05 -15.66
C TRP A 21 10.45 8.37 -15.03
N VAL A 22 10.47 8.86 -13.80
CA VAL A 22 9.27 9.34 -13.09
C VAL A 22 9.55 10.68 -12.43
N VAL A 23 8.52 11.51 -12.32
CA VAL A 23 8.57 12.74 -11.53
C VAL A 23 7.87 12.48 -10.19
N LEU A 24 8.56 12.79 -9.09
CA LEU A 24 8.04 12.70 -7.73
C LEU A 24 8.42 13.98 -6.97
N TYR A 25 7.43 14.70 -6.46
CA TYR A 25 7.62 15.94 -5.71
C TYR A 25 8.48 16.98 -6.47
N GLY A 26 8.26 17.09 -7.80
CA GLY A 26 9.03 17.99 -8.67
C GLY A 26 10.47 17.56 -8.97
N LYS A 27 10.86 16.35 -8.57
CA LYS A 27 12.19 15.76 -8.83
C LYS A 27 12.07 14.64 -9.85
N VAL A 28 13.01 14.55 -10.77
CA VAL A 28 13.06 13.52 -11.82
C VAL A 28 14.02 12.42 -11.41
N TYR A 29 13.55 11.19 -11.47
CA TYR A 29 14.32 10.00 -11.14
C TYR A 29 14.35 9.02 -12.30
N ASP A 30 15.54 8.47 -12.59
CA ASP A 30 15.70 7.29 -13.43
C ASP A 30 15.48 6.04 -12.57
N VAL A 31 14.37 5.34 -12.84
CA VAL A 31 13.99 4.14 -12.10
C VAL A 31 14.13 2.87 -12.95
N THR A 32 14.79 2.95 -14.11
CA THR A 32 14.92 1.84 -15.07
C THR A 32 15.51 0.58 -14.42
N GLU A 33 16.63 0.70 -13.72
CA GLU A 33 17.26 -0.43 -13.00
C GLU A 33 16.43 -0.92 -11.80
N PHE A 34 15.55 -0.06 -11.27
CA PHE A 34 14.75 -0.35 -10.09
C PHE A 34 13.44 -1.08 -10.41
N LEU A 35 12.96 -1.02 -11.66
CA LEU A 35 11.69 -1.63 -12.09
C LEU A 35 11.51 -3.08 -11.59
N GLN A 36 12.53 -3.93 -11.76
CA GLN A 36 12.47 -5.35 -11.37
C GLN A 36 12.63 -5.59 -9.86
N LYS A 37 13.09 -4.58 -9.12
CA LYS A 37 13.29 -4.62 -7.67
C LYS A 37 12.12 -4.01 -6.90
N HIS A 38 11.20 -3.33 -7.60
CA HIS A 38 10.09 -2.66 -6.98
C HIS A 38 9.17 -3.68 -6.27
N PRO A 39 8.97 -3.59 -4.94
CA PRO A 39 8.15 -4.55 -4.20
C PRO A 39 6.69 -4.58 -4.65
N GLY A 40 6.16 -3.45 -5.13
CA GLY A 40 4.81 -3.36 -5.72
C GLY A 40 4.71 -3.88 -7.16
N GLY A 41 5.81 -4.36 -7.73
CA GLY A 41 5.92 -4.85 -9.11
C GLY A 41 6.22 -3.74 -10.13
N ALA A 42 6.90 -4.10 -11.23
CA ALA A 42 7.32 -3.14 -12.26
C ALA A 42 6.15 -2.43 -12.97
N GLN A 43 5.01 -3.13 -13.13
CA GLN A 43 3.90 -2.68 -13.97
C GLN A 43 3.28 -1.35 -13.53
N ILE A 44 3.18 -1.11 -12.22
CA ILE A 44 2.60 0.15 -11.71
C ILE A 44 3.49 1.35 -12.02
N ILE A 45 4.82 1.17 -11.97
CA ILE A 45 5.76 2.23 -12.36
C ILE A 45 5.66 2.48 -13.86
N LEU A 46 5.60 1.42 -14.68
CA LEU A 46 5.51 1.54 -16.15
C LEU A 46 4.27 2.29 -16.62
N GLN A 47 3.13 2.18 -15.93
CA GLN A 47 1.91 2.94 -16.25
C GLN A 47 2.08 4.46 -16.09
N LEU A 48 2.98 4.86 -15.18
CA LEU A 48 3.30 6.24 -14.84
C LEU A 48 4.67 6.69 -15.41
N ALA A 49 5.30 5.85 -16.23
CA ALA A 49 6.59 6.17 -16.83
C ALA A 49 6.48 7.40 -17.73
N GLY A 50 7.44 8.31 -17.58
CA GLY A 50 7.49 9.61 -18.24
C GLY A 50 6.50 10.65 -17.70
N LYS A 51 5.86 10.41 -16.55
CA LYS A 51 4.84 11.30 -15.96
C LYS A 51 5.17 11.69 -14.53
N ASP A 52 4.40 12.64 -14.00
CA ASP A 52 4.31 12.89 -12.56
C ASP A 52 3.45 11.81 -11.92
N ALA A 53 4.04 11.14 -10.93
CA ALA A 53 3.47 10.01 -10.20
C ALA A 53 3.28 10.33 -8.71
N THR A 54 3.41 11.62 -8.32
CA THR A 54 3.40 12.03 -6.91
C THR A 54 2.10 11.64 -6.22
N ASP A 55 0.95 11.88 -6.86
CA ASP A 55 -0.37 11.62 -6.31
C ASP A 55 -0.64 10.11 -6.11
N GLU A 56 -0.06 9.25 -6.94
CA GLU A 56 -0.13 7.80 -6.81
C GLU A 56 0.91 7.23 -5.83
N PHE A 57 2.06 7.88 -5.68
CA PHE A 57 3.16 7.42 -4.83
C PHE A 57 2.94 7.76 -3.35
N ASP A 58 2.59 9.02 -3.05
CA ASP A 58 2.48 9.58 -1.70
C ASP A 58 1.56 8.79 -0.74
N PRO A 59 0.35 8.33 -1.13
CA PRO A 59 -0.53 7.61 -0.21
C PRO A 59 -0.07 6.19 0.13
N ILE A 60 0.93 5.65 -0.60
CA ILE A 60 1.37 4.25 -0.48
C ILE A 60 2.71 4.16 0.24
N HIS A 61 3.61 5.12 0.02
CA HIS A 61 5.00 5.01 0.45
C HIS A 61 5.30 5.94 1.63
N PRO A 62 5.95 5.45 2.70
CA PRO A 62 6.40 6.32 3.78
C PRO A 62 7.48 7.29 3.31
N SER A 63 7.65 8.39 4.05
CA SER A 63 8.77 9.31 3.84
C SER A 63 10.12 8.58 3.99
N GLY A 64 11.11 8.96 3.18
CA GLY A 64 12.42 8.31 3.16
C GLY A 64 12.54 7.13 2.18
N THR A 65 11.43 6.63 1.64
CA THR A 65 11.44 5.44 0.75
C THR A 65 12.35 5.62 -0.45
N LEU A 66 12.41 6.81 -1.06
CA LEU A 66 13.25 7.06 -2.22
C LEU A 66 14.74 7.04 -1.86
N GLU A 67 15.10 7.68 -0.75
CA GLU A 67 16.46 7.78 -0.25
C GLU A 67 17.02 6.43 0.19
N ASP A 68 16.16 5.57 0.76
CA ASP A 68 16.55 4.24 1.24
C ASP A 68 16.72 3.20 0.10
N ASN A 69 16.01 3.38 -1.02
CA ASN A 69 15.89 2.35 -2.05
C ASN A 69 16.48 2.75 -3.41
N LEU A 70 16.64 4.03 -3.71
CA LEU A 70 17.25 4.52 -4.94
C LEU A 70 18.69 4.95 -4.70
N LYS A 71 19.54 4.67 -5.68
CA LYS A 71 20.91 5.17 -5.65
C LYS A 71 20.91 6.70 -5.85
N PRO A 72 21.85 7.46 -5.27
CA PRO A 72 21.94 8.90 -5.49
C PRO A 72 22.05 9.31 -6.98
N GLU A 73 22.62 8.44 -7.82
CA GLU A 73 22.76 8.66 -9.26
C GLU A 73 21.44 8.56 -10.03
N ALA A 74 20.42 7.92 -9.44
CA ALA A 74 19.08 7.86 -10.02
C ALA A 74 18.42 9.25 -10.06
N PHE A 75 18.83 10.17 -9.19
CA PHE A 75 18.31 11.55 -9.20
C PHE A 75 18.94 12.36 -10.34
N LEU A 76 18.12 12.71 -11.32
CA LEU A 76 18.57 13.40 -12.53
C LEU A 76 18.52 14.93 -12.41
N GLY A 77 17.61 15.45 -11.59
CA GLY A 77 17.40 16.89 -11.40
C GLY A 77 15.96 17.26 -11.08
N THR A 78 15.62 18.53 -11.26
CA THR A 78 14.27 19.05 -10.99
C THR A 78 13.51 19.29 -12.29
N ILE A 79 12.20 19.09 -12.26
CA ILE A 79 11.33 19.36 -13.42
C ILE A 79 11.02 20.85 -13.52
N ASN A 80 10.89 21.36 -14.74
CA ASN A 80 10.40 22.70 -15.00
C ASN A 80 8.88 22.76 -14.78
N PRO A 81 8.39 23.48 -13.74
CA PRO A 81 6.96 23.48 -13.38
C PRO A 81 6.07 24.05 -14.48
N ASP A 82 6.59 24.95 -15.33
CA ASP A 82 5.82 25.57 -16.41
C ASP A 82 5.53 24.60 -17.57
N THR A 83 6.31 23.51 -17.67
CA THR A 83 6.19 22.51 -18.74
C THR A 83 5.38 21.28 -18.33
N LEU A 84 5.12 21.12 -17.03
CA LEU A 84 4.18 20.14 -16.51
C LEU A 84 2.76 20.58 -16.89
N SER A 85 2.35 20.25 -18.12
CA SER A 85 0.93 20.26 -18.42
C SER A 85 0.28 19.30 -17.42
N LYS A 86 -0.76 19.72 -16.71
CA LYS A 86 -1.66 18.82 -15.99
C LYS A 86 -2.25 17.86 -17.03
N ALA A 87 -1.53 16.79 -17.33
CA ALA A 87 -2.02 15.72 -18.14
C ALA A 87 -3.17 15.13 -17.34
N THR A 88 -4.39 15.41 -17.80
CA THR A 88 -5.62 14.88 -17.27
C THR A 88 -5.45 13.37 -17.15
N SER A 89 -5.31 12.89 -15.92
CA SER A 89 -5.36 11.47 -15.63
C SER A 89 -6.77 10.98 -15.95
N HIS A 90 -6.97 10.56 -17.20
CA HIS A 90 -7.98 9.57 -17.52
C HIS A 90 -7.48 8.20 -17.05
N ALA A 91 -7.25 8.06 -15.74
CA ALA A 91 -7.70 6.85 -15.09
C ALA A 91 -9.20 7.07 -14.90
N GLU A 92 -10.03 6.07 -15.20
CA GLU A 92 -11.36 6.04 -14.59
C GLU A 92 -11.17 6.40 -13.11
N PRO A 93 -11.96 7.33 -12.54
CA PRO A 93 -11.93 7.48 -11.11
C PRO A 93 -12.34 6.09 -10.59
N GLU A 94 -11.36 5.27 -10.17
CA GLU A 94 -11.61 4.27 -9.15
C GLU A 94 -12.32 5.10 -8.10
N SER A 95 -13.63 4.87 -7.99
CA SER A 95 -14.50 5.71 -7.19
C SER A 95 -13.75 5.89 -5.89
N LYS A 96 -13.31 7.12 -5.60
CA LYS A 96 -13.11 7.50 -4.22
C LYS A 96 -14.46 7.17 -3.63
N ILE A 97 -14.57 6.00 -3.02
CA ILE A 97 -15.65 5.71 -2.11
C ILE A 97 -15.33 6.75 -1.06
N GLU A 98 -15.91 7.95 -1.21
CA GLU A 98 -16.07 8.85 -0.11
C GLU A 98 -16.60 7.93 0.97
N LEU A 99 -15.75 7.69 1.98
CA LEU A 99 -16.11 7.01 3.19
C LEU A 99 -17.27 7.83 3.72
N THR A 100 -18.49 7.52 3.29
CA THR A 100 -19.67 8.24 3.73
C THR A 100 -19.72 7.96 5.22
N PRO A 101 -19.37 8.94 6.08
CA PRO A 101 -19.15 8.66 7.50
C PRO A 101 -20.44 8.16 8.17
N ASN A 102 -21.57 8.38 7.50
CA ASN A 102 -22.92 8.14 7.95
C ASN A 102 -23.44 6.71 7.79
N LYS A 103 -22.65 5.76 7.27
CA LYS A 103 -23.11 4.37 7.05
C LYS A 103 -22.34 3.30 7.83
N ALA A 104 -21.23 3.64 8.46
CA ALA A 104 -20.50 2.71 9.31
C ALA A 104 -21.25 2.49 10.63
N PRO A 105 -21.50 1.24 11.04
CA PRO A 105 -22.03 0.97 12.37
C PRO A 105 -21.03 1.44 13.45
N SER A 106 -21.53 1.76 14.64
CA SER A 106 -20.66 2.11 15.77
C SER A 106 -19.74 0.94 16.12
N MET A 107 -18.48 1.22 16.48
CA MET A 107 -17.52 0.18 16.90
C MET A 107 -18.07 -0.69 18.04
N SER A 108 -18.82 -0.11 18.97
CA SER A 108 -19.44 -0.84 20.09
C SER A 108 -20.50 -1.85 19.64
N SER A 109 -20.99 -1.76 18.41
CA SER A 109 -21.98 -2.71 17.86
C SER A 109 -21.35 -3.90 17.14
N LEU A 110 -20.03 -3.90 16.92
CA LEU A 110 -19.28 -5.00 16.32
C LEU A 110 -18.83 -5.94 17.42
N LEU A 111 -19.43 -7.13 17.51
CA LEU A 111 -19.28 -8.01 18.68
C LEU A 111 -18.08 -8.95 18.56
N ASN A 112 -17.56 -9.13 17.35
CA ASN A 112 -16.46 -10.03 17.06
C ASN A 112 -15.63 -9.52 15.86
N LEU A 113 -14.51 -10.18 15.59
CA LEU A 113 -13.62 -9.82 14.48
C LEU A 113 -14.25 -10.06 13.10
N ASP A 114 -15.14 -11.05 12.97
CA ASP A 114 -15.83 -11.34 11.70
C ASP A 114 -16.79 -10.21 11.31
N ASP A 115 -17.46 -9.58 12.30
CA ASP A 115 -18.31 -8.39 12.07
C ASP A 115 -17.47 -7.22 11.56
N ILE A 116 -16.29 -7.00 12.15
CA ILE A 116 -15.34 -5.96 11.71
C ILE A 116 -14.90 -6.23 10.27
N GLU A 117 -14.53 -7.48 9.95
CA GLU A 117 -14.16 -7.88 8.60
C GLU A 117 -15.31 -7.66 7.60
N ALA A 118 -16.54 -8.04 7.94
CA ALA A 118 -17.71 -7.91 7.09
C ALA A 118 -18.07 -6.44 6.80
N VAL A 119 -17.85 -5.55 7.77
CA VAL A 119 -18.01 -4.11 7.60
C VAL A 119 -16.87 -3.54 6.74
N ALA A 120 -15.62 -3.90 7.04
CA ALA A 120 -14.45 -3.45 6.28
C ALA A 120 -14.57 -3.79 4.79
N LYS A 121 -15.01 -5.02 4.46
CA LYS A 121 -15.27 -5.48 3.08
C LYS A 121 -16.20 -4.57 2.28
N LYS A 122 -17.13 -3.89 2.95
CA LYS A 122 -18.11 -2.99 2.31
C LYS A 122 -17.62 -1.54 2.21
N GLN A 123 -16.60 -1.18 2.99
CA GLN A 123 -16.14 0.22 3.11
C GLN A 123 -14.84 0.49 2.37
N ILE A 124 -13.91 -0.47 2.34
CA ILE A 124 -12.61 -0.26 1.69
C ILE A 124 -12.71 -0.50 0.18
N SER A 125 -11.76 0.07 -0.57
CA SER A 125 -11.71 -0.14 -2.03
C SER A 125 -11.50 -1.62 -2.37
N LYS A 126 -11.98 -2.05 -3.55
CA LYS A 126 -11.80 -3.43 -4.02
C LYS A 126 -10.32 -3.82 -4.08
N LYS A 127 -9.45 -2.88 -4.45
CA LYS A 127 -7.99 -3.06 -4.49
C LYS A 127 -7.41 -3.31 -3.10
N ALA A 128 -7.79 -2.50 -2.11
CA ALA A 128 -7.35 -2.69 -0.72
C ALA A 128 -7.88 -4.01 -0.14
N TRP A 129 -9.14 -4.34 -0.41
CA TRP A 129 -9.72 -5.63 0.00
C TRP A 129 -8.99 -6.82 -0.63
N ALA A 130 -8.71 -6.77 -1.94
CA ALA A 130 -7.95 -7.80 -2.61
C ALA A 130 -6.55 -7.96 -1.98
N TYR A 131 -5.87 -6.85 -1.69
CA TYR A 131 -4.55 -6.88 -1.05
C TYR A 131 -4.60 -7.51 0.35
N TYR A 132 -5.49 -7.06 1.24
CA TYR A 132 -5.55 -7.55 2.61
C TYR A 132 -6.17 -8.94 2.77
N TYR A 133 -7.15 -9.29 1.93
CA TYR A 133 -7.87 -10.55 2.06
C TYR A 133 -7.24 -11.69 1.26
N SER A 134 -6.47 -11.40 0.20
CA SER A 134 -5.85 -12.46 -0.59
C SER A 134 -4.85 -13.30 0.22
N ALA A 135 -4.57 -14.49 -0.29
CA ALA A 135 -3.46 -15.34 0.11
C ALA A 135 -2.96 -16.08 -1.13
N ALA A 136 -1.93 -16.90 -0.98
CA ALA A 136 -1.41 -17.70 -2.08
C ALA A 136 -2.48 -18.66 -2.64
N ASP A 137 -2.53 -18.74 -3.97
CA ASP A 137 -3.33 -19.66 -4.78
C ASP A 137 -4.79 -19.82 -4.34
N ASP A 138 -5.10 -20.92 -3.64
CA ASP A 138 -6.46 -21.37 -3.31
C ASP A 138 -6.94 -20.98 -1.91
N LEU A 139 -6.15 -20.17 -1.18
CA LEU A 139 -6.42 -19.73 0.20
C LEU A 139 -6.43 -20.85 1.25
N ILE A 140 -6.05 -22.10 0.90
CA ILE A 140 -6.15 -23.24 1.82
C ILE A 140 -5.35 -23.01 3.09
N SER A 141 -4.08 -22.61 2.97
CA SER A 141 -3.22 -22.36 4.14
C SER A 141 -3.78 -21.27 5.05
N LYS A 142 -4.32 -20.19 4.48
CA LYS A 142 -4.97 -19.11 5.25
C LYS A 142 -6.17 -19.64 6.04
N SER A 143 -7.02 -20.46 5.41
CA SER A 143 -8.19 -21.06 6.05
C SER A 143 -7.80 -22.07 7.14
N LEU A 144 -6.79 -22.90 6.89
CA LEU A 144 -6.30 -23.89 7.85
C LEU A 144 -5.68 -23.24 9.08
N ASN A 145 -4.93 -22.15 8.93
CA ASN A 145 -4.36 -21.40 10.06
C ASN A 145 -5.43 -20.92 11.06
N ASN A 146 -6.64 -20.64 10.59
CA ASN A 146 -7.76 -20.27 11.46
C ASN A 146 -8.49 -21.51 11.99
N THR A 147 -8.85 -22.44 11.11
CA THR A 147 -9.71 -23.57 11.47
C THR A 147 -9.01 -24.64 12.30
N VAL A 148 -7.68 -24.75 12.25
CA VAL A 148 -6.92 -25.75 13.01
C VAL A 148 -7.16 -25.64 14.52
N TYR A 149 -7.39 -24.44 15.04
CA TYR A 149 -7.66 -24.24 16.47
C TYR A 149 -8.95 -24.91 16.95
N ARG A 150 -9.91 -25.18 16.05
CA ARG A 150 -11.14 -25.93 16.37
C ARG A 150 -10.87 -27.40 16.70
N SER A 151 -9.71 -27.93 16.30
CA SER A 151 -9.27 -29.28 16.67
C SER A 151 -8.72 -29.36 18.10
N ILE A 152 -8.48 -28.21 18.76
CA ILE A 152 -7.98 -28.13 20.12
C ILE A 152 -9.16 -27.90 21.07
N LEU A 153 -9.52 -28.93 21.83
CA LEU A 153 -10.57 -28.82 22.84
C LEU A 153 -10.00 -28.38 24.19
N LEU A 154 -10.71 -27.49 24.88
CA LEU A 154 -10.37 -27.10 26.24
C LEU A 154 -10.83 -28.18 27.24
N ARG A 155 -10.01 -28.43 28.26
CA ARG A 155 -10.37 -29.22 29.45
C ARG A 155 -10.39 -28.30 30.67
N PRO A 156 -11.44 -27.48 30.85
CA PRO A 156 -11.47 -26.48 31.90
C PRO A 156 -11.46 -27.15 33.28
N ARG A 157 -10.80 -26.51 34.25
CA ARG A 157 -10.85 -26.91 35.65
C ARG A 157 -12.04 -26.24 36.33
N VAL A 158 -12.78 -27.00 37.12
CA VAL A 158 -13.92 -26.51 37.91
C VAL A 158 -13.52 -26.29 39.37
N PHE A 159 -14.33 -25.55 40.12
CA PHE A 159 -14.07 -25.19 41.52
C PHE A 159 -12.75 -24.43 41.75
N ILE A 160 -12.35 -23.60 40.78
CA ILE A 160 -11.23 -22.66 40.89
C ILE A 160 -11.80 -21.25 41.09
N ASP A 161 -11.23 -20.49 42.01
CA ASP A 161 -11.55 -19.06 42.16
C ASP A 161 -10.96 -18.29 40.97
N CYS A 162 -11.84 -17.81 40.09
CA CYS A 162 -11.48 -17.02 38.92
C CYS A 162 -11.87 -15.53 39.09
N THR A 163 -12.15 -15.07 40.32
CA THR A 163 -12.57 -13.67 40.58
C THR A 163 -11.52 -12.67 40.13
N LYS A 164 -10.24 -13.05 40.19
CA LYS A 164 -9.12 -12.29 39.64
C LYS A 164 -8.47 -13.10 38.52
N CYS A 165 -8.43 -12.51 37.33
CA CYS A 165 -7.70 -13.04 36.20
C CYS A 165 -6.78 -11.94 35.68
N ASP A 166 -5.50 -12.26 35.52
CA ASP A 166 -4.52 -11.37 34.88
C ASP A 166 -4.08 -12.03 33.56
N LEU A 167 -4.20 -11.28 32.47
CA LEU A 167 -3.82 -11.71 31.13
C LEU A 167 -2.48 -11.08 30.70
N SER A 168 -1.83 -10.31 31.58
CA SER A 168 -0.52 -9.74 31.31
C SER A 168 0.55 -10.83 31.17
N THR A 169 1.52 -10.57 30.30
CA THR A 169 2.67 -11.44 30.06
C THR A 169 3.82 -10.61 29.49
N ASN A 170 5.04 -11.14 29.54
CA ASN A 170 6.20 -10.50 28.95
C ASN A 170 6.55 -11.17 27.63
N VAL A 171 6.79 -10.37 26.59
CA VAL A 171 7.22 -10.83 25.28
C VAL A 171 8.52 -10.13 24.93
N LEU A 172 9.56 -10.93 24.62
CA LEU A 172 10.90 -10.41 24.30
C LEU A 172 11.52 -9.51 25.41
N GLY A 173 11.19 -9.77 26.68
CA GLY A 173 11.76 -9.06 27.83
C GLY A 173 11.05 -7.75 28.21
N HIS A 174 9.88 -7.48 27.60
CA HIS A 174 9.02 -6.33 27.89
C HIS A 174 7.59 -6.76 28.18
#